data_AF-A0A0H4C3N1-F1
#
_entry.id   AF-A0A0H4C3N1-F1
#
_cell.length_a   1.000
_cell.length_b   1.000
_cell.length_c   1.000
_cell.angle_alpha   90.00
_cell.angle_beta   90.00
_cell.angle_gamma   90.00
#
_symmetry.space_group_name_H-M   'P 1'
#
loop_
_entity.id
_entity.type
_entity.pdbx_description
1 polymer ?
#
loop_
_entity_poly.entity_id
_entity_poly.type
_entity_poly.pdbx_seq_one_letter_code
_entity_poly.pdbx_strand_id
1 'polypeptide(L)'
;MNPIASTVPTGSSASDPVTQLHSVRQLVQERYTDEQPLIRAALHLIDCATDIVAGLPEPDLDACRDALGSARAAVVSATYAVGRVRDLAAAGTEHA
;
A
#
# COMPACT_ATOMS: atom_id res chain seq x y z
N MET A 1 -34.42 -19.08 30.04
CA MET A 1 -33.63 -17.97 29.46
C MET A 1 -32.52 -18.59 28.61
N ASN A 2 -32.54 -18.38 27.29
CA ASN A 2 -31.51 -18.85 26.36
C ASN A 2 -30.71 -17.64 25.88
N PRO A 3 -29.36 -17.62 25.98
CA PRO A 3 -28.58 -16.64 25.26
C PRO A 3 -28.39 -17.11 23.81
N ILE A 4 -28.93 -16.34 22.87
CA ILE A 4 -28.57 -16.47 21.45
C ILE A 4 -27.18 -15.83 21.32
N ALA A 5 -26.14 -16.67 21.27
CA ALA A 5 -24.80 -16.25 20.90
C ALA A 5 -24.81 -15.87 19.41
N SER A 6 -25.13 -14.60 19.14
CA SER A 6 -24.93 -13.99 17.84
C SER A 6 -23.74 -13.05 17.96
N THR A 7 -22.57 -13.51 17.57
CA THR A 7 -21.44 -12.63 17.27
C THR A 7 -20.59 -13.28 16.19
N VAL A 8 -20.98 -12.94 14.97
CA VAL A 8 -20.18 -12.70 13.75
C VAL A 8 -18.82 -13.41 13.69
N PRO A 9 -18.57 -14.28 12.68
CA PRO A 9 -17.22 -14.68 12.34
C PRO A 9 -16.50 -13.45 11.75
N THR A 10 -15.88 -12.64 12.60
CA THR A 10 -14.88 -11.65 12.16
C THR A 10 -13.58 -12.40 11.87
N GLY A 11 -13.62 -13.19 10.81
CA GLY A 11 -12.48 -13.83 10.20
C GLY A 11 -12.47 -13.45 8.73
N SER A 12 -12.53 -12.14 8.44
CA SER A 12 -12.02 -11.69 7.15
C SER A 12 -10.53 -12.05 7.21
N SER A 13 -10.11 -13.02 6.41
CA SER A 13 -8.71 -13.38 6.20
C SER A 13 -7.99 -12.16 5.65
N ALA A 14 -7.70 -11.19 6.52
CA ALA A 14 -6.86 -10.06 6.21
C ALA A 14 -5.49 -10.67 5.94
N SER A 15 -5.14 -10.74 4.65
CA SER A 15 -3.79 -11.15 4.26
C SER A 15 -2.79 -10.36 5.10
N ASP A 16 -1.76 -11.07 5.54
CA ASP A 16 -0.65 -10.49 6.28
C ASP A 16 -0.21 -9.16 5.61
N PRO A 17 0.03 -8.08 6.38
CA PRO A 17 0.25 -6.75 5.84
C PRO A 17 1.48 -6.67 4.92
N VAL A 18 2.51 -7.49 5.16
CA VAL A 18 3.68 -7.63 4.27
C VAL A 18 3.25 -8.22 2.93
N THR A 19 2.41 -9.25 2.94
CA THR A 19 1.83 -9.86 1.73
C THR A 19 1.02 -8.85 0.90
N GLN A 20 0.26 -7.96 1.55
CA GLN A 20 -0.49 -6.91 0.86
C GLN A 20 0.44 -5.87 0.21
N LEU A 21 1.51 -5.45 0.91
CA LEU A 21 2.48 -4.50 0.37
C LEU A 21 3.23 -5.06 -0.83
N HIS A 22 3.61 -6.34 -0.80
CA HIS A 22 4.20 -7.02 -1.97
C HIS A 22 3.27 -7.04 -3.19
N SER A 23 1.96 -7.25 -2.97
CA SER A 23 0.98 -7.24 -4.06
C SER A 23 0.84 -5.85 -4.69
N VAL A 24 0.86 -4.79 -3.87
CA VAL A 24 0.84 -3.40 -4.36
C VAL A 24 2.10 -3.08 -5.15
N ARG A 25 3.27 -3.52 -4.67
CA ARG A 25 4.55 -3.37 -5.38
C ARG A 25 4.50 -3.96 -6.79
N GLN A 26 4.05 -5.21 -6.92
CA GLN A 26 3.93 -5.87 -8.22
C GLN A 26 2.99 -5.10 -9.15
N LEU A 27 1.83 -4.66 -8.65
CA LEU A 27 0.86 -3.92 -9.45
C LEU A 27 1.42 -2.59 -9.96
N VAL A 28 2.27 -1.91 -9.19
CA VAL A 28 2.97 -0.70 -9.64
C VAL A 28 4.01 -1.03 -10.72
N GLN A 29 4.80 -2.10 -10.56
CA GLN A 29 5.76 -2.52 -11.58
C GLN A 29 5.11 -2.95 -12.90
N GLU A 30 3.97 -3.63 -12.83
CA GLU A 30 3.24 -4.09 -14.02
C GLU A 30 2.60 -2.94 -14.80
N ARG A 31 2.13 -1.91 -14.09
CA ARG A 31 1.39 -0.80 -14.71
C ARG A 31 2.27 0.35 -15.16
N TYR A 32 3.49 0.44 -14.67
CA TYR A 32 4.33 1.61 -14.91
C TYR A 32 5.78 1.24 -15.19
N THR A 33 6.37 1.93 -16.15
CA THR A 33 7.79 1.77 -16.48
C THR A 33 8.67 2.40 -15.40
N ASP A 34 9.57 1.60 -14.83
CA ASP A 34 10.53 1.98 -13.76
C ASP A 34 11.50 3.11 -14.15
N GLU A 35 11.57 3.48 -15.43
CA GLU A 35 12.44 4.55 -15.91
C GLU A 35 12.01 5.93 -15.41
N GLN A 36 10.75 6.10 -15.01
CA GLN A 36 10.23 7.35 -14.48
C GLN A 36 10.66 7.55 -13.01
N PRO A 37 11.31 8.68 -12.65
CA PRO A 37 11.77 8.95 -11.28
C PRO A 37 10.69 8.81 -10.21
N LEU A 38 9.43 9.11 -10.57
CA LEU A 38 8.29 9.00 -9.68
C LEU A 38 7.87 7.55 -9.40
N ILE A 39 8.00 6.65 -10.39
CA ILE A 39 7.74 5.22 -10.23
C ILE A 39 8.78 4.60 -9.31
N ARG A 40 10.06 4.97 -9.50
CA ARG A 40 11.14 4.57 -8.59
C ARG A 40 10.90 5.04 -7.17
N ALA A 41 10.48 6.30 -6.98
CA ALA A 41 10.12 6.82 -5.66
C ALA A 41 8.93 6.04 -5.05
N ALA A 42 7.90 5.74 -5.84
CA ALA A 42 6.75 4.97 -5.40
C ALA A 42 7.13 3.55 -4.94
N LEU A 43 7.94 2.85 -5.74
CA LEU A 43 8.43 1.52 -5.41
C LEU A 43 9.31 1.53 -4.16
N HIS A 44 10.20 2.51 -4.05
CA HIS A 44 11.04 2.67 -2.86
C HIS A 44 10.23 2.92 -1.58
N LEU A 45 9.15 3.71 -1.66
CA LEU A 45 8.25 3.93 -0.53
C LEU A 45 7.50 2.65 -0.12
N ILE A 46 7.13 1.79 -1.08
CA ILE A 46 6.51 0.49 -0.81
C ILE A 46 7.52 -0.48 -0.16
N ASP A 47 8.77 -0.48 -0.64
CA ASP A 47 9.86 -1.28 -0.05
C ASP A 47 10.14 -0.86 1.39
N CYS A 48 10.30 0.45 1.65
CA CYS A 48 10.48 0.97 3.01
C CYS A 48 9.29 0.62 3.94
N ALA A 49 8.06 0.73 3.46
CA ALA A 49 6.88 0.33 4.23
C ALA A 49 6.91 -1.16 4.59
N THR A 50 7.36 -2.00 3.67
CA THR A 50 7.46 -3.45 3.85
C THR A 50 8.50 -3.80 4.91
N ASP A 51 9.68 -3.20 4.83
CA ASP A 51 10.77 -3.39 5.80
C ASP A 51 10.37 -2.95 7.21
N ILE A 52 9.67 -1.81 7.32
CA ILE A 52 9.14 -1.33 8.59
C ILE A 52 8.18 -2.35 9.18
N VAL A 53 7.17 -2.80 8.42
CA VAL A 53 6.15 -3.73 8.92
C VAL A 53 6.75 -5.10 9.28
N ALA A 54 7.71 -5.59 8.50
CA ALA A 54 8.39 -6.86 8.74
C ALA A 54 9.32 -6.82 9.97
N GLY A 55 9.83 -5.64 10.34
CA GLY A 55 10.74 -5.45 11.47
C GLY A 55 10.06 -5.13 12.80
N LEU A 56 8.72 -5.01 12.85
CA LEU A 56 8.00 -4.66 14.06
C LEU A 56 8.02 -5.82 15.07
N PRO A 57 8.49 -5.60 16.31
CA PRO A 57 8.36 -6.60 17.37
C PRO A 57 6.90 -6.68 17.85
N GLU A 58 6.32 -7.87 17.95
CA GLU A 58 5.11 -8.05 18.77
C GLU A 58 5.46 -7.76 20.25
N PRO A 59 4.67 -7.00 21.06
CA PRO A 59 3.29 -6.53 20.87
C PRO A 59 3.09 -5.01 21.12
N ASP A 60 3.97 -4.12 20.64
CA ASP A 60 3.65 -2.68 20.70
C ASP A 60 2.72 -2.29 19.56
N LEU A 61 1.44 -2.63 19.76
CA LEU A 61 0.37 -2.41 18.78
C LEU A 61 0.24 -0.94 18.38
N ASP A 62 0.57 0.01 19.27
CA ASP A 62 0.45 1.43 18.96
C ASP A 62 1.63 1.90 18.10
N ALA A 63 2.87 1.49 18.40
CA ALA A 63 4.00 1.71 17.50
C ALA A 63 3.79 1.04 16.13
N CYS A 64 3.22 -0.17 16.11
CA CYS A 64 2.84 -0.85 14.88
C CYS A 64 1.79 -0.08 14.08
N ARG A 65 0.79 0.50 14.75
CA ARG A 65 -0.26 1.31 14.11
C ARG A 65 0.27 2.60 13.52
N ASP A 66 1.17 3.29 14.22
CA ASP A 66 1.79 4.53 13.73
C ASP A 66 2.71 4.27 12.53
N ALA A 67 3.51 3.21 12.61
CA ALA A 67 4.35 2.74 11.52
C ALA A 67 3.50 2.35 10.28
N LEU A 68 2.43 1.59 10.49
CA LEU A 68 1.50 1.19 9.43
C LEU A 68 0.74 2.39 8.85
N GLY A 69 0.35 3.36 9.68
CA GLY A 69 -0.29 4.58 9.25
C GLY A 69 0.61 5.43 8.34
N SER A 70 1.88 5.55 8.72
CA SER A 70 2.91 6.26 7.95
C SER A 70 3.19 5.56 6.61
N ALA A 71 3.35 4.24 6.64
CA ALA A 71 3.48 3.41 5.45
C ALA A 71 2.28 3.58 4.50
N ARG A 72 1.05 3.53 5.02
CA ARG A 72 -0.16 3.69 4.23
C ARG A 72 -0.24 5.08 3.59
N ALA A 73 0.10 6.13 4.33
CA ALA A 73 0.14 7.49 3.79
C ALA A 73 1.14 7.60 2.63
N ALA A 74 2.35 7.08 2.79
CA ALA A 74 3.38 7.07 1.76
C ALA A 74 2.92 6.34 0.48
N VAL A 75 2.33 5.15 0.62
CA VAL A 75 1.83 4.35 -0.52
C VAL A 75 0.66 5.04 -1.24
N VAL A 76 -0.25 5.67 -0.50
CA VAL A 76 -1.36 6.43 -1.10
C VAL A 76 -0.83 7.64 -1.87
N SER A 77 0.11 8.39 -1.28
CA SER A 77 0.76 9.53 -1.95
C SER A 77 1.52 9.10 -3.19
N ALA A 78 2.25 7.99 -3.13
CA ALA A 78 2.94 7.40 -4.26
C ALA A 78 1.96 7.04 -5.39
N THR A 79 0.92 6.27 -5.08
CA THR A 79 -0.10 5.84 -6.04
C THR A 79 -0.79 7.03 -6.72
N TYR A 80 -1.13 8.06 -5.95
CA TYR A 80 -1.75 9.28 -6.47
C TYR A 80 -0.81 10.03 -7.41
N ALA A 81 0.45 10.24 -7.00
CA ALA A 81 1.42 10.96 -7.80
C ALA A 81 1.66 10.24 -9.15
N VAL A 82 1.78 8.92 -9.11
CA VAL A 82 1.93 8.09 -10.29
C VAL A 82 0.71 8.18 -11.23
N GLY A 83 -0.51 8.09 -10.68
CA GLY A 83 -1.73 8.27 -11.47
C GLY A 83 -1.80 9.64 -12.15
N ARG A 84 -1.44 10.70 -11.43
CA ARG A 84 -1.37 12.07 -11.96
C ARG A 84 -0.38 12.21 -13.12
N VAL A 85 0.79 11.57 -13.05
CA VAL A 85 1.76 11.61 -14.16
C VAL A 85 1.23 10.88 -15.39
N ARG A 86 0.58 9.74 -15.21
CA ARG A 86 -0.07 9.02 -16.31
C ARG A 86 -1.14 9.87 -17.00
N ASP A 87 -1.99 10.51 -16.21
CA ASP A 87 -3.09 11.32 -16.75
C ASP A 87 -2.56 12.57 -17.48
N LEU A 88 -1.48 13.18 -16.99
CA LEU A 88 -0.77 14.26 -17.69
C LEU A 88 -0.12 13.79 -18.99
N ALA A 89 0.49 12.61 -19.01
CA ALA A 89 1.08 12.03 -20.22
C ALA A 89 0.01 11.72 -21.27
N ALA A 90 -1.15 11.20 -20.84
CA ALA A 90 -2.29 10.93 -21.71
C ALA A 90 -2.86 12.22 -22.32
N ALA A 91 -3.10 13.26 -21.51
CA ALA A 91 -3.61 14.55 -21.99
C ALA A 91 -2.67 15.25 -22.99
N GLY A 92 -1.35 15.03 -22.87
CA GLY A 92 -0.36 15.52 -23.83
C GLY A 92 -0.40 14.83 -25.19
N THR A 93 -0.97 13.62 -25.28
CA THR A 93 -1.11 12.86 -26.54
C THR A 93 -2.41 13.15 -27.30
N GLU A 94 -3.36 13.89 -26.70
CA GLU A 94 -4.64 14.26 -27.34
C GLU A 94 -4.55 15.55 -28.16
N HIS A 95 -3.42 16.27 -28.08
CA HIS A 95 -3.16 17.55 -28.77
C HIS A 95 -2.07 17.45 -29.85
N ALA A 96 -1.66 16.24 -30.25
CA ALA A 96 -0.65 16.00 -31.28
C ALA A 96 -1.25 15.42 -32.57
#